data_AF-A0A838IME0-F1
#
_entry.id   AF-A0A838IME0-F1
#
_cell.length_a   1.000
_cell.length_b   1.000
_cell.length_c   1.000
_cell.angle_alpha   90.00
_cell.angle_beta   90.00
_cell.angle_gamma   90.00
#
_symmetry.space_group_name_H-M   'P 1'
#
loop_
_entity.id
_entity.type
_entity.pdbx_description
1 polymer ?
#
loop_
_entity_poly.entity_id
_entity_poly.type
_entity_poly.pdbx_seq_one_letter_code
_entity_poly.pdbx_strand_id
1 'polypeptide(L)'
;MAWKLVALVFVVALVWGCASFRPTSPVCLAGAHLDAYGRCQVQQAPGHHIPFRAGHKVKVMQGFHGYVSHKEDLAFSVDFGCELGTPIVASRRAVVWAVRKDSNSGCADQSCVDQANYVILDHGDGSYSEYYHLLHHGVTVKEGEHVCAGQVIGLCGNTGFSSGPHLHFAVSDAARHTIPVQFQELGRDNFGYVVPDTAYTSQNERQVHCGKTRYSDLSRDAFVHQGVLLRDAIPGVIVKDRRTMTIAGTYYGDHTHVAVHRKPASSGRWVEHCVPVDPKGRFLVTINWPQASFPNGFYWLMITGSDKNCASPGWAWSYKVRVDGDQNQTPKVR
;
A
#
# COMPACT_ATOMS: atom_id res chain seq x y z
N MET A 1 48.10 67.86 -43.50
CA MET A 1 47.81 66.79 -42.53
C MET A 1 46.52 66.11 -42.98
N ALA A 2 46.63 64.92 -43.56
CA ALA A 2 45.52 64.22 -44.20
C ALA A 2 44.88 63.21 -43.22
N TRP A 3 43.55 63.29 -43.11
CA TRP A 3 42.68 62.38 -42.38
C TRP A 3 42.88 60.91 -42.80
N LYS A 4 42.81 59.99 -41.83
CA LYS A 4 42.35 58.62 -42.06
C LYS A 4 41.22 58.30 -41.10
N LEU A 5 40.02 58.16 -41.66
CA LEU A 5 38.86 57.55 -41.02
C LEU A 5 39.19 56.10 -40.66
N VAL A 6 38.82 55.69 -39.44
CA VAL A 6 38.65 54.28 -39.08
C VAL A 6 37.16 54.08 -38.85
N ALA A 7 36.52 53.31 -39.74
CA ALA A 7 35.12 52.94 -39.61
C ALA A 7 34.98 51.87 -38.51
N LEU A 8 34.21 52.17 -37.47
CA LEU A 8 33.78 51.18 -36.47
C LEU A 8 32.64 50.35 -37.06
N VAL A 9 32.89 49.07 -37.34
CA VAL A 9 31.84 48.11 -37.70
C VAL A 9 31.21 47.60 -36.40
N PHE A 10 29.99 48.03 -36.10
CA PHE A 10 29.16 47.43 -35.05
C PHE A 10 28.60 46.10 -35.56
N VAL A 11 29.12 44.99 -35.05
CA VAL A 11 28.48 43.68 -35.20
C VAL A 11 27.33 43.62 -34.20
N VAL A 12 26.10 43.80 -34.69
CA VAL A 12 24.89 43.50 -33.91
C VAL A 12 24.77 41.99 -33.82
N ALA A 13 25.24 41.40 -32.72
CA ALA A 13 24.92 40.02 -32.38
C ALA A 13 23.44 39.95 -31.99
N LEU A 14 22.61 39.55 -32.94
CA LEU A 14 21.24 39.11 -32.70
C LEU A 14 21.30 37.85 -31.82
N VAL A 15 21.27 38.04 -30.50
CA VAL A 15 20.98 36.97 -29.56
C VAL A 15 19.51 36.60 -29.78
N TRP A 16 19.27 35.60 -30.62
CA TRP A 16 18.00 34.87 -30.59
C TRP A 16 17.91 34.26 -29.20
N GLY A 17 17.15 34.92 -28.32
CA GLY A 17 16.75 34.34 -27.05
C GLY A 17 16.17 32.97 -27.35
N CYS A 18 16.71 31.94 -26.72
CA CYS A 18 16.04 30.65 -26.66
C CYS A 18 14.65 30.93 -26.11
N ALA A 19 13.64 30.88 -26.98
CA ALA A 19 12.27 30.75 -26.55
C ALA A 19 12.25 29.52 -25.66
N SER A 20 12.13 29.75 -24.36
CA SER A 20 12.03 28.69 -23.38
C SER A 20 10.69 28.04 -23.69
N PHE A 21 10.72 26.95 -24.47
CA PHE A 21 9.63 25.99 -24.53
C PHE A 21 9.46 25.51 -23.08
N ARG A 22 8.56 26.16 -22.34
CA ARG A 22 8.05 25.58 -21.10
C ARG A 22 7.20 24.40 -21.56
N PRO A 23 7.59 23.15 -21.29
CA PRO A 23 6.69 22.03 -21.54
C PRO A 23 5.36 22.32 -20.86
N THR A 24 4.26 22.11 -21.57
CA THR A 24 2.89 22.46 -21.16
C THR A 24 2.35 21.63 -20.00
N SER A 25 3.17 20.78 -19.40
CA SER A 25 2.89 20.09 -18.14
C SER A 25 4.22 19.73 -17.46
N PRO A 26 4.45 20.12 -16.20
CA PRO A 26 5.65 19.67 -15.48
C PRO A 26 5.55 18.16 -15.25
N VAL A 27 6.36 17.39 -15.97
CA VAL A 27 6.52 15.95 -15.69
C VAL A 27 7.38 15.84 -14.44
N CYS A 28 6.83 15.27 -13.36
CA CYS A 28 7.59 15.00 -12.16
C CYS A 28 8.52 13.79 -12.35
N LEU A 29 9.65 13.81 -11.63
CA LEU A 29 10.50 12.63 -11.50
C LEU A 29 9.72 11.49 -10.83
N ALA A 30 10.11 10.25 -11.10
CA ALA A 30 9.51 9.07 -10.50
C ALA A 30 9.48 9.19 -8.96
N GLY A 31 8.32 8.91 -8.36
CA GLY A 31 8.11 9.08 -6.91
C GLY A 31 7.62 10.47 -6.47
N ALA A 32 7.41 11.40 -7.40
CA ALA A 32 6.77 12.69 -7.12
C ALA A 32 5.44 12.85 -7.88
N HIS A 33 4.47 13.51 -7.24
CA HIS A 33 3.19 13.87 -7.84
C HIS A 33 3.06 15.40 -7.93
N LEU A 34 2.25 15.88 -8.86
CA LEU A 34 1.91 17.30 -8.90
C LEU A 34 0.88 17.62 -7.83
N ASP A 35 1.14 18.62 -7.00
CA ASP A 35 0.10 19.20 -6.15
C ASP A 35 -0.90 20.05 -6.96
N ALA A 36 -1.95 20.54 -6.29
CA ALA A 36 -2.97 21.38 -6.91
C ALA A 36 -2.44 22.68 -7.54
N TYR A 37 -1.18 23.04 -7.26
CA TYR A 37 -0.49 24.22 -7.80
C TYR A 37 0.55 23.87 -8.87
N GLY A 38 0.60 22.61 -9.32
CA GLY A 38 1.53 22.15 -10.34
C GLY A 38 2.98 22.01 -9.85
N ARG A 39 3.20 21.87 -8.54
CA ARG A 39 4.53 21.63 -7.96
C ARG A 39 4.74 20.14 -7.75
N CYS A 40 5.91 19.63 -8.12
CA CYS A 40 6.29 18.26 -7.83
C CYS A 40 6.54 18.08 -6.32
N GLN A 41 5.62 17.37 -5.66
CA GLN A 41 5.73 16.88 -4.30
C GLN A 41 6.29 15.47 -4.35
N VAL A 42 7.49 15.27 -3.82
CA VAL A 42 8.03 13.93 -3.58
C VAL A 42 7.13 13.26 -2.54
N GLN A 43 6.64 12.05 -2.83
CA GLN A 43 5.91 11.26 -1.85
C GLN A 43 6.86 11.02 -0.67
N GLN A 44 6.58 11.69 0.45
CA GLN A 44 7.35 11.48 1.66
C GLN A 44 7.08 10.07 2.14
N ALA A 45 8.16 9.33 2.42
CA ALA A 45 8.08 8.03 3.06
C ALA A 45 7.26 8.15 4.36
N PRO A 46 6.29 7.26 4.61
CA PRO A 46 5.52 7.31 5.84
C PRO A 46 6.44 7.20 7.06
N GLY A 47 6.21 8.10 8.02
CA GLY A 47 6.87 8.06 9.32
C GLY A 47 6.22 7.05 10.26
N HIS A 48 7.04 6.20 10.86
CA HIS A 48 6.66 5.15 11.81
C HIS A 48 7.61 5.15 13.03
N HIS A 49 7.20 4.48 14.10
CA HIS A 49 8.12 4.10 15.17
C HIS A 49 8.73 2.73 14.92
N ILE A 50 9.90 2.46 15.50
CA ILE A 50 10.44 1.11 15.55
C ILE A 50 9.41 0.19 16.26
N PRO A 51 9.08 -0.99 15.69
CA PRO A 51 7.95 -1.82 16.14
C PRO A 51 8.22 -2.66 17.41
N PHE A 52 9.00 -2.10 18.35
CA PHE A 52 9.30 -2.68 19.65
C PHE A 52 8.94 -1.69 20.75
N ARG A 53 8.69 -2.15 21.98
CA ARG A 53 8.39 -1.23 23.10
C ARG A 53 9.51 -0.23 23.32
N ALA A 54 9.16 0.98 23.75
CA ALA A 54 10.13 1.99 24.17
C ALA A 54 11.21 1.40 25.11
N GLY A 55 12.47 1.74 24.85
CA GLY A 55 13.63 1.23 25.59
C GLY A 55 14.18 -0.11 25.09
N HIS A 56 13.46 -0.84 24.21
CA HIS A 56 13.97 -2.07 23.63
C HIS A 56 15.07 -1.76 22.61
N LYS A 57 16.24 -2.39 22.79
CA LYS A 57 17.36 -2.32 21.85
C LYS A 57 17.22 -3.41 20.81
N VAL A 58 17.28 -3.03 19.54
CA VAL A 58 17.09 -3.96 18.42
C VAL A 58 18.14 -3.72 17.34
N LYS A 59 18.66 -4.81 16.76
CA LYS A 59 19.62 -4.76 15.65
C LYS A 59 18.89 -4.97 14.33
N VAL A 60 19.20 -4.15 13.32
CA VAL A 60 18.76 -4.36 11.94
C VAL A 60 19.63 -5.44 11.32
N MET A 61 19.03 -6.59 11.01
CA MET A 61 19.71 -7.73 10.37
C MET A 61 19.79 -7.54 8.86
N GLN A 62 18.71 -7.03 8.26
CA GLN A 62 18.62 -6.74 6.84
C GLN A 62 17.78 -5.46 6.66
N GLY A 63 18.21 -4.58 5.75
CA GLY A 63 17.49 -3.34 5.42
C GLY A 63 17.00 -3.33 3.98
N PHE A 64 16.74 -2.14 3.45
CA PHE A 64 16.27 -1.98 2.07
C PHE A 64 17.29 -2.51 1.07
N HIS A 65 16.80 -3.06 -0.05
CA HIS A 65 17.60 -3.64 -1.13
C HIS A 65 18.64 -4.65 -0.62
N GLY A 66 18.25 -5.43 0.39
CA GLY A 66 19.09 -6.43 1.03
C GLY A 66 19.58 -7.53 0.09
N TYR A 67 20.72 -8.11 0.42
CA TYR A 67 21.38 -9.12 -0.43
C TYR A 67 20.62 -10.44 -0.52
N VAL A 68 19.80 -10.77 0.48
CA VAL A 68 19.15 -12.07 0.64
C VAL A 68 17.78 -12.05 -0.05
N SER A 69 16.80 -11.41 0.59
CA SER A 69 15.37 -11.53 0.24
C SER A 69 14.67 -10.21 -0.09
N HIS A 70 15.24 -9.05 0.26
CA HIS A 70 14.60 -7.75 0.07
C HIS A 70 14.85 -7.18 -1.33
N LYS A 71 14.19 -7.79 -2.33
CA LYS A 71 14.30 -7.44 -3.75
C LYS A 71 12.90 -7.18 -4.32
N GLU A 72 12.84 -6.47 -5.44
CA GLU A 72 11.61 -6.22 -6.20
C GLU A 72 10.48 -5.70 -5.29
N ASP A 73 9.35 -6.38 -5.21
CA ASP A 73 8.19 -5.96 -4.42
C ASP A 73 8.48 -5.85 -2.91
N LEU A 74 9.53 -6.52 -2.41
CA LEU A 74 9.99 -6.51 -1.02
C LEU A 74 11.20 -5.60 -0.77
N ALA A 75 11.59 -4.79 -1.76
CA ALA A 75 12.81 -3.99 -1.73
C ALA A 75 12.94 -3.07 -0.50
N PHE A 76 11.83 -2.61 0.10
CA PHE A 76 11.85 -1.68 1.23
C PHE A 76 11.50 -2.34 2.57
N SER A 77 11.74 -3.64 2.69
CA SER A 77 11.54 -4.37 3.93
C SER A 77 12.71 -4.22 4.90
N VAL A 78 12.47 -4.47 6.18
CA VAL A 78 13.45 -4.40 7.27
C VAL A 78 13.29 -5.62 8.18
N ASP A 79 14.39 -6.34 8.39
CA ASP A 79 14.43 -7.44 9.34
C ASP A 79 15.08 -6.96 10.63
N PHE A 80 14.31 -7.00 11.72
CA PHE A 80 14.74 -6.66 13.06
C PHE A 80 14.97 -7.94 13.86
N GLY A 81 16.21 -8.16 14.32
CA GLY A 81 16.53 -9.33 15.14
C GLY A 81 15.85 -9.27 16.51
N CYS A 82 15.17 -10.35 16.91
CA CYS A 82 14.50 -10.41 18.20
C CYS A 82 14.48 -11.85 18.75
N GLU A 83 14.42 -11.98 20.07
CA GLU A 83 14.24 -13.28 20.71
C GLU A 83 12.79 -13.76 20.54
N LEU A 84 12.59 -15.09 20.47
CA LEU A 84 11.25 -15.67 20.45
C LEU A 84 10.42 -15.16 21.64
N GLY A 85 9.18 -14.74 21.36
CA GLY A 85 8.29 -14.20 22.39
C GLY A 85 8.48 -12.71 22.67
N THR A 86 9.48 -12.03 22.08
CA THR A 86 9.63 -10.57 22.22
C THR A 86 8.36 -9.86 21.78
N PRO A 87 7.76 -8.98 22.61
CA PRO A 87 6.55 -8.25 22.21
C PRO A 87 6.77 -7.33 21.01
N ILE A 88 5.97 -7.52 19.97
CA ILE A 88 5.89 -6.65 18.79
C ILE A 88 4.72 -5.69 18.96
N VAL A 89 4.98 -4.42 18.71
CA VAL A 89 3.98 -3.35 18.88
C VAL A 89 3.66 -2.66 17.56
N ALA A 90 2.45 -2.11 17.46
CA ALA A 90 2.06 -1.28 16.32
C ALA A 90 3.01 -0.07 16.22
N SER A 91 3.55 0.15 15.02
CA SER A 91 4.52 1.23 14.74
C SER A 91 3.84 2.58 14.57
N ARG A 92 2.53 2.57 14.30
CA ARG A 92 1.69 3.74 14.11
C ARG A 92 0.23 3.36 14.34
N ARG A 93 -0.62 4.32 14.72
CA ARG A 93 -2.07 4.08 14.85
C ARG A 93 -2.65 3.50 13.56
N ALA A 94 -3.58 2.56 13.68
CA ALA A 94 -4.12 1.84 12.54
C ALA A 94 -5.43 1.14 12.85
N VAL A 95 -6.01 0.54 11.82
CA VAL A 95 -7.03 -0.50 11.94
C VAL A 95 -6.47 -1.82 11.39
N VAL A 96 -6.74 -2.94 12.07
CA VAL A 96 -6.23 -4.24 11.67
C VAL A 96 -6.89 -4.68 10.36
N TRP A 97 -6.07 -4.85 9.33
CA TRP A 97 -6.48 -5.24 7.98
C TRP A 97 -6.57 -6.76 7.82
N ALA A 98 -5.56 -7.50 8.28
CA ALA A 98 -5.53 -8.95 8.16
C ALA A 98 -4.65 -9.56 9.25
N VAL A 99 -4.99 -10.75 9.72
CA VAL A 99 -4.12 -11.52 10.61
C VAL A 99 -4.00 -12.98 10.16
N ARG A 100 -2.87 -13.59 10.49
CA ARG A 100 -2.71 -15.05 10.52
C ARG A 100 -1.90 -15.45 11.73
N LYS A 101 -2.32 -16.51 12.42
CA LYS A 101 -1.75 -16.92 13.72
C LYS A 101 -1.70 -18.43 13.96
N ASP A 102 -2.09 -19.21 12.98
CA ASP A 102 -2.33 -20.66 13.07
C ASP A 102 -1.13 -21.49 12.57
N SER A 103 -0.15 -20.88 11.92
CA SER A 103 1.03 -21.60 11.46
C SER A 103 2.01 -21.87 12.60
N ASN A 104 2.52 -23.10 12.65
CA ASN A 104 3.64 -23.50 13.50
C ASN A 104 4.86 -23.95 12.66
N SER A 105 4.92 -23.57 11.39
CA SER A 105 5.96 -24.00 10.46
C SER A 105 6.81 -22.81 9.99
N GLY A 106 8.11 -23.02 9.91
CA GLY A 106 9.06 -22.08 9.30
C GLY A 106 10.32 -22.79 8.83
N CYS A 107 10.91 -22.30 7.75
CA CYS A 107 12.15 -22.83 7.20
C CYS A 107 12.92 -21.77 6.41
N ALA A 108 14.22 -22.02 6.20
CA ALA A 108 15.09 -21.14 5.41
C ALA A 108 14.96 -21.36 3.88
N ASP A 109 13.85 -21.93 3.42
CA ASP A 109 13.56 -22.16 2.00
C ASP A 109 12.30 -21.40 1.57
N GLN A 110 12.29 -20.90 0.34
CA GLN A 110 11.21 -20.08 -0.21
C GLN A 110 9.86 -20.82 -0.22
N SER A 111 9.85 -22.16 -0.22
CA SER A 111 8.63 -22.97 -0.08
C SER A 111 7.83 -22.69 1.19
N CYS A 112 8.46 -22.12 2.23
CA CYS A 112 7.80 -21.74 3.46
C CYS A 112 7.18 -20.34 3.43
N VAL A 113 7.25 -19.56 2.35
CA VAL A 113 6.74 -18.17 2.31
C VAL A 113 5.27 -18.08 2.74
N ASP A 114 4.45 -19.02 2.30
CA ASP A 114 3.02 -19.11 2.63
C ASP A 114 2.76 -19.71 4.02
N GLN A 115 3.77 -19.85 4.89
CA GLN A 115 3.60 -20.36 6.26
C GLN A 115 3.82 -19.27 7.32
N ALA A 116 4.05 -18.01 6.95
CA ALA A 116 4.26 -16.97 7.92
C ALA A 116 2.96 -16.58 8.64
N ASN A 117 3.01 -16.46 9.96
CA ASN A 117 2.01 -15.72 10.73
C ASN A 117 2.30 -14.22 10.62
N TYR A 118 1.23 -13.43 10.60
CA TYR A 118 1.36 -12.00 10.39
C TYR A 118 0.24 -11.18 11.01
N VAL A 119 0.54 -9.89 11.16
CA VAL A 119 -0.44 -8.81 11.31
C VAL A 119 -0.20 -7.82 10.19
N ILE A 120 -1.27 -7.37 9.55
CA ILE A 120 -1.24 -6.26 8.59
C ILE A 120 -2.15 -5.17 9.13
N LEU A 121 -1.63 -3.94 9.20
CA LEU A 121 -2.31 -2.77 9.73
C LEU A 121 -2.51 -1.74 8.62
N ASP A 122 -3.73 -1.25 8.48
CA ASP A 122 -4.09 -0.16 7.56
C ASP A 122 -4.09 1.18 8.31
N HIS A 123 -3.33 2.15 7.79
CA HIS A 123 -3.17 3.47 8.41
C HIS A 123 -4.19 4.51 7.92
N GLY A 124 -5.03 4.16 6.94
CA GLY A 124 -6.08 5.03 6.39
C GLY A 124 -5.59 6.09 5.39
N ASP A 125 -4.30 6.07 5.05
CA ASP A 125 -3.64 6.98 4.11
C ASP A 125 -3.15 6.25 2.84
N GLY A 126 -3.62 5.02 2.61
CA GLY A 126 -3.18 4.16 1.51
C GLY A 126 -1.95 3.30 1.84
N SER A 127 -1.34 3.48 3.02
CA SER A 127 -0.22 2.67 3.48
C SER A 127 -0.62 1.57 4.45
N TYR A 128 0.08 0.45 4.37
CA TYR A 128 -0.13 -0.72 5.21
C TYR A 128 1.19 -1.14 5.85
N SER A 129 1.25 -1.25 7.17
CA SER A 129 2.40 -1.90 7.82
C SER A 129 2.19 -3.39 7.96
N GLU A 130 3.25 -4.14 7.73
CA GLU A 130 3.25 -5.60 7.67
C GLU A 130 4.24 -6.15 8.68
N TYR A 131 3.78 -7.10 9.50
CA TYR A 131 4.56 -7.71 10.58
C TYR A 131 4.53 -9.21 10.38
N TYR A 132 5.63 -9.80 9.93
CA TYR A 132 5.72 -11.21 9.58
C TYR A 132 6.58 -12.01 10.56
N HIS A 133 6.59 -13.33 10.33
CA HIS A 133 7.29 -14.34 11.12
C HIS A 133 6.83 -14.41 12.58
N LEU A 134 5.58 -14.02 12.87
CA LEU A 134 5.06 -13.99 14.23
C LEU A 134 4.94 -15.41 14.82
N LEU A 135 5.00 -15.48 16.15
CA LEU A 135 4.93 -16.74 16.88
C LEU A 135 3.58 -17.45 16.64
N HIS A 136 3.59 -18.78 16.62
CA HIS A 136 2.35 -19.57 16.61
C HIS A 136 1.45 -19.17 17.77
N HIS A 137 0.20 -18.80 17.47
CA HIS A 137 -0.76 -18.22 18.41
C HIS A 137 -0.29 -16.95 19.16
N GLY A 138 0.76 -16.28 18.66
CA GLY A 138 1.32 -15.08 19.28
C GLY A 138 0.62 -13.77 18.90
N VAL A 139 -0.26 -13.77 17.89
CA VAL A 139 -1.03 -12.57 17.49
C VAL A 139 -2.10 -12.25 18.53
N THR A 140 -2.13 -11.00 18.99
CA THR A 140 -2.99 -10.54 20.10
C THR A 140 -4.17 -9.66 19.67
N VAL A 141 -4.33 -9.41 18.36
CA VAL A 141 -5.37 -8.56 17.78
C VAL A 141 -6.21 -9.31 16.75
N LYS A 142 -7.36 -8.74 16.36
CA LYS A 142 -8.29 -9.31 15.37
C LYS A 142 -8.61 -8.33 14.23
N GLU A 143 -9.04 -8.83 13.07
CA GLU A 143 -9.47 -7.96 11.97
C GLU A 143 -10.53 -6.93 12.40
N GLY A 144 -10.28 -5.68 12.04
CA GLY A 144 -11.14 -4.54 12.37
C GLY A 144 -10.96 -3.93 13.75
N GLU A 145 -10.06 -4.47 14.57
CA GLU A 145 -9.62 -3.80 15.78
C GLU A 145 -8.84 -2.51 15.45
N HIS A 146 -9.09 -1.42 16.19
CA HIS A 146 -8.26 -0.22 16.11
C HIS A 146 -7.11 -0.34 17.12
N VAL A 147 -5.90 -0.01 16.68
CA VAL A 147 -4.70 -0.10 17.49
C VAL A 147 -4.00 1.26 17.55
N CYS A 148 -3.44 1.58 18.71
CA CYS A 148 -2.60 2.76 18.89
C CYS A 148 -1.12 2.40 18.78
N ALA A 149 -0.26 3.39 18.50
CA ALA A 149 1.19 3.17 18.51
C ALA A 149 1.62 2.61 19.88
N GLY A 150 2.55 1.64 19.87
CA GLY A 150 3.06 0.99 21.07
C GLY A 150 2.12 -0.05 21.69
N GLN A 151 0.92 -0.26 21.14
CA GLN A 151 0.05 -1.38 21.52
C GLN A 151 0.65 -2.71 21.03
N VAL A 152 0.69 -3.72 21.89
CA VAL A 152 1.11 -5.07 21.50
C VAL A 152 0.12 -5.67 20.51
N ILE A 153 0.64 -6.14 19.39
CA ILE A 153 -0.13 -6.77 18.31
C ILE A 153 0.28 -8.22 18.06
N GLY A 154 1.47 -8.61 18.51
CA GLY A 154 1.97 -9.96 18.36
C GLY A 154 3.26 -10.20 19.13
N LEU A 155 3.80 -11.40 18.98
CA LEU A 155 5.07 -11.81 19.56
C LEU A 155 6.03 -12.26 18.44
N CYS A 156 7.31 -11.89 18.57
CA CYS A 156 8.38 -12.33 17.68
C CYS A 156 8.42 -13.85 17.62
N GLY A 157 8.52 -14.40 16.41
CA GLY A 157 8.47 -15.83 16.15
C GLY A 157 9.53 -16.25 15.14
N ASN A 158 9.28 -17.39 14.49
CA ASN A 158 10.13 -17.93 13.44
C ASN A 158 9.30 -18.73 12.42
N THR A 159 8.12 -18.22 12.06
CA THR A 159 7.21 -18.89 11.11
C THR A 159 7.44 -18.41 9.69
N GLY A 160 7.15 -19.23 8.69
CA GLY A 160 7.32 -18.87 7.28
C GLY A 160 8.76 -19.00 6.76
N PHE A 161 9.08 -18.25 5.71
CA PHE A 161 10.44 -18.20 5.15
C PHE A 161 11.37 -17.42 6.09
N SER A 162 11.97 -18.11 7.05
CA SER A 162 12.82 -17.54 8.09
C SER A 162 13.88 -18.54 8.54
N SER A 163 15.12 -18.09 8.64
CA SER A 163 16.27 -18.90 9.11
C SER A 163 16.47 -18.85 10.62
N GLY A 164 15.81 -17.91 11.31
CA GLY A 164 15.89 -17.76 12.75
C GLY A 164 15.00 -16.61 13.26
N PRO A 165 14.79 -16.50 14.58
CA PRO A 165 13.86 -15.54 15.15
C PRO A 165 14.18 -14.08 14.77
N HIS A 166 13.23 -13.43 14.11
CA HIS A 166 13.27 -12.01 13.75
C HIS A 166 11.87 -11.50 13.42
N LEU A 167 11.72 -10.18 13.36
CA LEU A 167 10.54 -9.51 12.80
C LEU A 167 10.91 -9.02 11.41
N HIS A 168 10.22 -9.55 10.39
CA HIS A 168 10.19 -8.91 9.07
C HIS A 168 9.10 -7.83 9.07
N PHE A 169 9.52 -6.60 8.85
CA PHE A 169 8.68 -5.41 8.86
C PHE A 169 8.75 -4.71 7.51
N ALA A 170 7.59 -4.35 6.98
CA ALA A 170 7.51 -3.52 5.77
C ALA A 170 6.35 -2.53 5.88
N VAL A 171 6.42 -1.48 5.06
CA VAL A 171 5.25 -0.66 4.73
C VAL A 171 4.98 -0.81 3.25
N SER A 172 3.73 -0.97 2.84
CA SER A 172 3.33 -1.18 1.46
C SER A 172 2.15 -0.32 1.04
N ASP A 173 1.92 -0.24 -0.27
CA ASP A 173 0.71 0.32 -0.86
C ASP A 173 -0.44 -0.70 -0.92
N ALA A 174 -1.59 -0.28 -1.47
CA ALA A 174 -2.76 -1.15 -1.66
C ALA A 174 -2.52 -2.33 -2.62
N ALA A 175 -1.46 -2.26 -3.42
CA ALA A 175 -1.02 -3.29 -4.34
C ALA A 175 0.00 -4.26 -3.70
N ARG A 176 0.37 -4.05 -2.43
CA ARG A 176 1.34 -4.85 -1.66
C ARG A 176 2.78 -4.71 -2.16
N HIS A 177 3.08 -3.65 -2.91
CA HIS A 177 4.46 -3.26 -3.15
C HIS A 177 4.98 -2.52 -1.94
N THR A 178 6.13 -2.93 -1.42
CA THR A 178 6.78 -2.21 -0.33
C THR A 178 7.17 -0.81 -0.79
N ILE A 179 7.07 0.16 0.11
CA ILE A 179 7.46 1.55 -0.08
C ILE A 179 8.48 1.93 1.01
N PRO A 180 9.37 2.89 0.75
CA PRO A 180 10.33 3.34 1.75
C PRO A 180 9.61 3.79 3.03
N VAL A 181 10.11 3.36 4.19
CA VAL A 181 9.62 3.77 5.51
C VAL A 181 10.70 4.53 6.28
N GLN A 182 10.30 5.55 7.02
CA GLN A 182 11.20 6.27 7.92
C GLN A 182 10.79 6.05 9.38
N PHE A 183 11.77 6.08 10.27
CA PHE A 183 11.61 5.83 11.70
C PHE A 183 11.90 7.08 12.53
N GLN A 184 11.02 7.36 13.50
CA GLN A 184 11.10 8.57 14.31
C GLN A 184 12.40 8.62 15.11
N GLU A 185 12.85 7.45 15.59
CA GLU A 185 14.04 7.27 16.41
C GLU A 185 15.36 7.63 15.70
N LEU A 186 15.32 7.79 14.38
CA LEU A 186 16.49 7.97 13.52
C LEU A 186 16.66 9.41 13.03
N GLY A 187 15.75 10.31 13.42
CA GLY A 187 15.77 11.72 13.04
C GLY A 187 15.94 12.63 14.25
N ARG A 188 16.89 13.58 14.22
CA ARG A 188 16.96 14.63 15.27
C ARG A 188 15.74 15.55 15.23
N ASP A 189 15.15 15.77 14.05
CA ASP A 189 13.93 16.58 13.87
C ASP A 189 13.02 16.11 12.71
N ASN A 190 13.40 15.05 11.97
CA ASN A 190 12.64 14.50 10.84
C ASN A 190 13.06 13.04 10.64
N PHE A 191 12.09 12.11 10.64
CA PHE A 191 12.26 10.65 10.56
C PHE A 191 13.43 10.20 9.64
N GLY A 192 14.16 9.15 10.05
CA GLY A 192 15.34 8.65 9.33
C GLY A 192 15.19 7.22 8.78
N TYR A 193 16.13 6.80 7.95
CA TYR A 193 16.18 5.44 7.39
C TYR A 193 17.11 4.52 8.18
N VAL A 194 16.73 3.25 8.32
CA VAL A 194 17.56 2.25 8.99
C VAL A 194 18.83 1.94 8.20
N VAL A 195 19.91 1.67 8.94
CA VAL A 195 21.17 1.18 8.38
C VAL A 195 21.34 -0.28 8.80
N PRO A 196 21.60 -1.21 7.86
CA PRO A 196 21.91 -2.60 8.19
C PRO A 196 23.04 -2.71 9.21
N ASP A 197 23.02 -3.79 10.00
CA ASP A 197 23.98 -4.07 11.07
C ASP A 197 24.05 -3.04 12.21
N THR A 198 23.16 -2.06 12.23
CA THR A 198 23.10 -1.04 13.28
C THR A 198 22.06 -1.37 14.33
N ALA A 199 22.37 -1.07 15.60
CA ALA A 199 21.44 -1.21 16.71
C ALA A 199 20.77 0.13 17.05
N TYR A 200 19.45 0.09 17.26
CA TYR A 200 18.64 1.24 17.65
C TYR A 200 17.89 0.94 18.94
N THR A 201 17.54 1.98 19.69
CA THR A 201 16.62 1.85 20.83
C THR A 201 15.27 2.41 20.43
N SER A 202 14.23 1.59 20.48
CA SER A 202 12.87 2.04 20.18
C SER A 202 12.42 3.14 21.14
N GLN A 203 11.66 4.11 20.64
CA GLN A 203 10.97 5.13 21.43
C GLN A 203 9.44 5.01 21.29
N ASN A 204 8.95 3.84 20.86
CA ASN A 204 7.54 3.57 20.66
C ASN A 204 6.81 3.37 21.99
N GLU A 205 6.47 4.48 22.64
CA GLU A 205 5.71 4.49 23.88
C GLU A 205 4.27 4.04 23.64
N ARG A 206 3.71 3.31 24.61
CA ARG A 206 2.34 2.82 24.51
C ARG A 206 1.37 3.99 24.63
N GLN A 207 0.75 4.34 23.52
CA GLN A 207 -0.39 5.23 23.50
C GLN A 207 -1.65 4.47 23.97
N VAL A 208 -2.31 4.99 25.00
CA VAL A 208 -3.55 4.39 25.55
C VAL A 208 -4.78 4.87 24.78
N HIS A 209 -4.71 6.08 24.20
CA HIS A 209 -5.78 6.69 23.44
C HIS A 209 -5.26 7.22 22.11
N CYS A 210 -5.91 6.83 21.03
CA CYS A 210 -5.70 7.37 19.70
C CYS A 210 -7.05 7.45 18.98
N GLY A 211 -7.17 8.37 18.03
CA GLY A 211 -8.37 8.49 17.20
C GLY A 211 -8.60 7.22 16.37
N LYS A 212 -9.86 6.92 16.05
CA LYS A 212 -10.22 5.83 15.13
C LYS A 212 -9.63 6.09 13.75
N THR A 213 -8.97 5.09 13.18
CA THR A 213 -8.46 5.09 11.81
C THR A 213 -9.55 4.62 10.86
N ARG A 214 -9.84 5.37 9.79
CA ARG A 214 -10.69 4.89 8.70
C ARG A 214 -9.87 3.93 7.83
N TYR A 215 -10.54 2.96 7.21
CA TYR A 215 -9.87 2.15 6.19
C TYR A 215 -9.43 3.02 5.02
N SER A 216 -8.33 2.62 4.41
CA SER A 216 -7.88 3.16 3.13
C SER A 216 -8.87 2.78 2.02
N ASP A 217 -9.06 3.72 1.10
CA ASP A 217 -9.85 3.51 -0.11
C ASP A 217 -8.90 3.26 -1.30
N LEU A 218 -9.38 2.54 -2.31
CA LEU A 218 -8.72 2.48 -3.61
C LEU A 218 -8.90 3.84 -4.29
N SER A 219 -7.77 4.44 -4.67
CA SER A 219 -7.73 5.75 -5.29
C SER A 219 -8.51 5.78 -6.61
N ARG A 220 -8.89 7.00 -7.04
CA ARG A 220 -9.66 7.19 -8.27
C ARG A 220 -8.93 6.69 -9.53
N ASP A 221 -7.61 6.64 -9.46
CA ASP A 221 -6.72 6.22 -10.53
C ASP A 221 -6.30 4.74 -10.44
N ALA A 222 -6.83 3.96 -9.49
CA ALA A 222 -6.46 2.57 -9.27
C ALA A 222 -6.48 1.71 -10.56
N PHE A 223 -7.41 1.99 -11.49
CA PHE A 223 -7.61 1.23 -12.74
C PHE A 223 -7.23 2.00 -14.01
N VAL A 224 -6.45 3.09 -13.93
CA VAL A 224 -6.11 3.91 -15.12
C VAL A 224 -5.30 3.18 -16.17
N HIS A 225 -4.51 2.19 -15.75
CA HIS A 225 -3.76 1.32 -16.64
C HIS A 225 -4.68 0.42 -17.50
N GLN A 226 -5.96 0.28 -17.13
CA GLN A 226 -7.02 -0.32 -17.95
C GLN A 226 -7.86 0.71 -18.69
N GLY A 227 -7.44 1.98 -18.72
CA GLY A 227 -8.18 3.09 -19.30
C GLY A 227 -9.39 3.52 -18.46
N VAL A 228 -9.52 3.08 -17.20
CA VAL A 228 -10.65 3.40 -16.32
C VAL A 228 -10.24 4.43 -15.27
N LEU A 229 -10.77 5.64 -15.36
CA LEU A 229 -10.62 6.69 -14.35
C LEU A 229 -11.92 6.82 -13.54
N LEU A 230 -11.86 6.55 -12.25
CA LEU A 230 -13.03 6.60 -11.38
C LEU A 230 -13.39 8.05 -11.01
N ARG A 231 -14.68 8.29 -10.85
CA ARG A 231 -15.21 9.56 -10.32
C ARG A 231 -14.91 9.69 -8.83
N ASP A 232 -15.12 8.61 -8.08
CA ASP A 232 -14.97 8.54 -6.62
C ASP A 232 -14.06 7.35 -6.26
N ALA A 233 -13.39 7.43 -5.10
CA ALA A 233 -12.60 6.32 -4.57
C ALA A 233 -13.51 5.12 -4.21
N ILE A 234 -12.96 3.91 -4.26
CA ILE A 234 -13.71 2.69 -3.89
C ILE A 234 -13.27 2.24 -2.49
N PRO A 235 -14.19 1.99 -1.55
CA PRO A 235 -13.84 1.52 -0.22
C PRO A 235 -12.99 0.25 -0.25
N GLY A 236 -11.87 0.23 0.47
CA GLY A 236 -11.03 -0.97 0.63
C GLY A 236 -11.72 -2.05 1.49
N VAL A 237 -12.61 -1.61 2.40
CA VAL A 237 -13.48 -2.49 3.18
C VAL A 237 -14.96 -2.22 2.89
N ILE A 238 -15.65 -3.29 2.48
CA ILE A 238 -17.09 -3.32 2.24
C ILE A 238 -17.77 -3.78 3.52
N VAL A 239 -18.44 -2.85 4.19
CA VAL A 239 -19.19 -3.10 5.43
C VAL A 239 -20.63 -3.50 5.14
N LYS A 240 -21.28 -4.18 6.09
CA LYS A 240 -22.66 -4.70 5.98
C LYS A 240 -23.67 -3.69 5.41
N ASP A 241 -23.68 -2.46 5.91
CA ASP A 241 -24.65 -1.43 5.52
C ASP A 241 -24.32 -0.78 4.15
N ARG A 242 -23.21 -1.17 3.53
CA ARG A 242 -22.72 -0.67 2.23
C ARG A 242 -22.37 -1.80 1.27
N ARG A 243 -23.16 -2.88 1.27
CA ARG A 243 -23.01 -4.00 0.33
C ARG A 243 -23.46 -3.70 -1.09
N THR A 244 -24.24 -2.66 -1.28
CA THR A 244 -24.53 -2.09 -2.61
C THR A 244 -23.64 -0.88 -2.82
N MET A 245 -22.92 -0.83 -3.93
CA MET A 245 -22.13 0.35 -4.30
C MET A 245 -22.34 0.71 -5.76
N THR A 246 -22.39 2.01 -6.03
CA THR A 246 -22.40 2.56 -7.38
C THR A 246 -21.00 3.09 -7.68
N ILE A 247 -20.38 2.53 -8.72
CA ILE A 247 -19.09 2.94 -9.25
C ILE A 247 -19.37 3.73 -10.53
N ALA A 248 -18.77 4.90 -10.64
CA ALA A 248 -18.91 5.78 -11.79
C ALA A 248 -17.53 6.21 -12.26
N GLY A 249 -17.38 6.51 -13.54
CA GLY A 249 -16.12 7.00 -14.07
C GLY A 249 -16.16 7.29 -15.56
N THR A 250 -14.97 7.51 -16.10
CA THR A 250 -14.71 7.66 -17.52
C THR A 250 -13.79 6.52 -17.97
N TYR A 251 -14.15 5.90 -19.07
CA TYR A 251 -13.39 4.89 -19.77
C TYR A 251 -12.84 5.48 -21.07
N TYR A 252 -11.54 5.32 -21.28
CA TYR A 252 -10.79 5.91 -22.39
C TYR A 252 -10.34 4.90 -23.45
N GLY A 253 -10.71 3.62 -23.32
CA GLY A 253 -10.35 2.60 -24.29
C GLY A 253 -11.44 2.36 -25.35
N ASP A 254 -11.15 1.44 -26.27
CA ASP A 254 -11.96 1.21 -27.48
C ASP A 254 -13.11 0.21 -27.29
N HIS A 255 -13.28 -0.31 -26.08
CA HIS A 255 -14.35 -1.25 -25.76
C HIS A 255 -15.70 -0.56 -25.54
N THR A 256 -16.79 -1.28 -25.83
CA THR A 256 -18.17 -0.74 -25.73
C THR A 256 -18.73 -0.76 -24.31
N HIS A 257 -18.14 -1.55 -23.41
CA HIS A 257 -18.61 -1.76 -22.05
C HIS A 257 -17.45 -1.64 -21.05
N VAL A 258 -17.78 -1.39 -19.79
CA VAL A 258 -16.88 -1.56 -18.65
C VAL A 258 -17.40 -2.69 -17.78
N ALA A 259 -16.52 -3.60 -17.36
CA ALA A 259 -16.83 -4.73 -16.49
C ALA A 259 -16.15 -4.56 -15.14
N VAL A 260 -16.91 -4.83 -14.07
CA VAL A 260 -16.40 -5.01 -12.71
C VAL A 260 -16.34 -6.51 -12.41
N HIS A 261 -15.14 -7.00 -12.13
CA HIS A 261 -14.83 -8.40 -11.87
C HIS A 261 -14.50 -8.59 -10.40
N ARG A 262 -15.11 -9.61 -9.78
CA ARG A 262 -14.86 -9.95 -8.37
C ARG A 262 -14.67 -11.45 -8.20
N LYS A 263 -13.68 -11.88 -7.42
CA LYS A 263 -13.52 -13.28 -7.01
C LYS A 263 -12.93 -13.39 -5.60
N PRO A 264 -13.14 -14.51 -4.88
CA PRO A 264 -12.44 -14.73 -3.62
C PRO A 264 -10.91 -14.73 -3.80
N ALA A 265 -10.20 -14.25 -2.78
CA ALA A 265 -8.75 -14.12 -2.84
C ALA A 265 -8.01 -15.47 -2.74
N SER A 266 -8.61 -16.46 -2.05
CA SER A 266 -8.04 -17.80 -1.86
C SER A 266 -8.10 -18.65 -3.13
N SER A 267 -9.27 -18.71 -3.77
CA SER A 267 -9.53 -19.40 -5.03
C SER A 267 -11.00 -19.19 -5.41
N GLY A 268 -11.33 -19.26 -6.70
CA GLY A 268 -12.71 -19.15 -7.16
C GLY A 268 -12.83 -18.63 -8.59
N ARG A 269 -14.07 -18.58 -9.08
CA ARG A 269 -14.41 -18.01 -10.38
C ARG A 269 -14.66 -16.51 -10.25
N TRP A 270 -14.38 -15.79 -11.33
CA TRP A 270 -14.78 -14.40 -11.46
C TRP A 270 -16.31 -14.29 -11.56
N VAL A 271 -16.84 -13.24 -10.96
CA VAL A 271 -18.22 -12.79 -11.08
C VAL A 271 -18.17 -11.39 -11.67
N GLU A 272 -18.64 -11.30 -12.91
CA GLU A 272 -18.59 -10.11 -13.72
C GLU A 272 -19.93 -9.38 -13.71
N HIS A 273 -19.86 -8.06 -13.77
CA HIS A 273 -21.02 -7.22 -14.02
C HIS A 273 -20.58 -6.06 -14.89
N CYS A 274 -21.11 -5.99 -16.11
CA CYS A 274 -20.72 -4.96 -17.08
C CYS A 274 -21.88 -4.06 -17.49
N VAL A 275 -21.53 -2.85 -17.88
CA VAL A 275 -22.46 -1.80 -18.32
C VAL A 275 -21.93 -1.14 -19.59
N PRO A 276 -22.82 -0.66 -20.48
CA PRO A 276 -22.40 0.09 -21.66
C PRO A 276 -21.72 1.40 -21.26
N VAL A 277 -20.79 1.82 -22.10
CA VAL A 277 -20.12 3.13 -22.02
C VAL A 277 -20.82 4.11 -22.96
N ASP A 278 -21.08 5.33 -22.51
CA ASP A 278 -21.70 6.35 -23.36
C ASP A 278 -20.72 6.94 -24.41
N PRO A 279 -21.19 7.69 -25.41
CA PRO A 279 -20.31 8.29 -26.44
C PRO A 279 -19.23 9.25 -25.91
N LYS A 280 -19.31 9.65 -24.63
CA LYS A 280 -18.30 10.49 -23.95
C LYS A 280 -17.38 9.66 -23.05
N GLY A 281 -17.43 8.32 -23.14
CA GLY A 281 -16.64 7.43 -22.30
C GLY A 281 -17.22 7.22 -20.90
N ARG A 282 -18.38 7.74 -20.55
CA ARG A 282 -18.89 7.68 -19.17
C ARG A 282 -19.60 6.36 -18.90
N PHE A 283 -19.40 5.82 -17.71
CA PHE A 283 -20.10 4.63 -17.24
C PHE A 283 -20.61 4.81 -15.81
N LEU A 284 -21.66 4.06 -15.48
CA LEU A 284 -22.25 3.96 -14.14
C LEU A 284 -22.64 2.50 -13.91
N VAL A 285 -22.03 1.86 -12.92
CA VAL A 285 -22.27 0.47 -12.59
C VAL A 285 -22.66 0.34 -11.12
N THR A 286 -23.76 -0.38 -10.85
CA THR A 286 -24.16 -0.69 -9.48
C THR A 286 -23.92 -2.16 -9.21
N ILE A 287 -22.98 -2.45 -8.31
CA ILE A 287 -22.65 -3.81 -7.92
C ILE A 287 -23.15 -4.11 -6.51
N ASN A 288 -23.44 -5.38 -6.27
CA ASN A 288 -23.94 -5.86 -5.00
C ASN A 288 -23.04 -6.97 -4.45
N TRP A 289 -22.79 -6.96 -3.15
CA TRP A 289 -21.97 -7.93 -2.41
C TRP A 289 -22.85 -8.80 -1.49
N PRO A 290 -23.77 -9.62 -2.02
CA PRO A 290 -24.69 -10.41 -1.20
C PRO A 290 -23.94 -11.44 -0.36
N GLN A 291 -24.33 -11.60 0.92
CA GLN A 291 -23.67 -12.52 1.87
C GLN A 291 -23.59 -13.97 1.35
N ALA A 292 -24.58 -14.42 0.57
CA ALA A 292 -24.62 -15.78 0.03
C ALA A 292 -23.51 -16.05 -1.00
N SER A 293 -23.10 -15.05 -1.77
CA SER A 293 -22.07 -15.19 -2.83
C SER A 293 -20.74 -14.54 -2.43
N PHE A 294 -20.79 -13.56 -1.54
CA PHE A 294 -19.66 -12.81 -1.00
C PHE A 294 -19.75 -12.80 0.54
N PRO A 295 -19.48 -13.94 1.19
CA PRO A 295 -19.34 -13.99 2.65
C PRO A 295 -18.18 -13.13 3.13
N ASN A 296 -17.95 -13.08 4.44
CA ASN A 296 -16.85 -12.30 4.99
C ASN A 296 -15.52 -12.90 4.51
N GLY A 297 -14.60 -12.04 4.08
CA GLY A 297 -13.30 -12.46 3.59
C GLY A 297 -12.67 -11.48 2.62
N PHE A 298 -11.58 -11.92 1.98
CA PHE A 298 -10.85 -11.13 1.00
C PHE A 298 -11.23 -11.50 -0.42
N TYR A 299 -11.29 -10.49 -1.28
CA TYR A 299 -11.67 -10.61 -2.68
C TYR A 299 -10.71 -9.83 -3.56
N TRP A 300 -10.46 -10.33 -4.76
CA TRP A 300 -9.84 -9.57 -5.83
C TRP A 300 -10.92 -8.76 -6.54
N LEU A 301 -10.67 -7.46 -6.70
CA LEU A 301 -11.50 -6.52 -7.44
C LEU A 301 -10.70 -6.00 -8.64
N MET A 302 -11.29 -6.09 -9.82
CA MET A 302 -10.69 -5.64 -11.07
C MET A 302 -11.75 -4.91 -11.89
N ILE A 303 -11.38 -3.82 -12.57
CA ILE A 303 -12.27 -3.09 -13.46
C ILE A 303 -11.56 -2.90 -14.81
N THR A 304 -12.21 -3.30 -15.88
CA THR A 304 -11.64 -3.30 -17.24
C THR A 304 -12.63 -2.79 -18.27
N GLY A 305 -12.12 -2.41 -19.45
CA GLY A 305 -12.93 -2.45 -20.67
C GLY A 305 -13.41 -3.87 -20.98
N SER A 306 -14.56 -4.00 -21.63
CA SER A 306 -15.16 -5.28 -21.98
C SER A 306 -16.08 -5.20 -23.20
N ASP A 307 -16.38 -6.34 -23.81
CA ASP A 307 -17.45 -6.44 -24.79
C ASP A 307 -18.85 -6.49 -24.13
N LYS A 308 -19.88 -6.56 -24.97
CA LYS A 308 -21.29 -6.67 -24.51
C LYS A 308 -21.62 -7.94 -23.73
N ASN A 309 -20.74 -8.94 -23.74
CA ASN A 309 -20.88 -10.19 -23.00
C ASN A 309 -20.04 -10.17 -21.71
N CYS A 310 -19.54 -9.00 -21.31
CA CYS A 310 -18.62 -8.79 -20.18
C CYS A 310 -17.27 -9.49 -20.34
N ALA A 311 -16.89 -9.90 -21.55
CA ALA A 311 -15.57 -10.49 -21.80
C ALA A 311 -14.50 -9.39 -21.80
N SER A 312 -13.46 -9.58 -20.99
CA SER A 312 -12.26 -8.73 -20.94
C SER A 312 -11.24 -9.17 -21.98
N PRO A 313 -10.44 -8.26 -22.58
CA PRO A 313 -9.37 -8.62 -23.51
C PRO A 313 -8.24 -9.45 -22.87
N GLY A 314 -8.19 -9.55 -21.54
CA GLY A 314 -7.20 -10.35 -20.83
C GLY A 314 -7.21 -10.16 -19.32
N TRP A 315 -6.20 -10.72 -18.66
CA TRP A 315 -5.96 -10.51 -17.23
C TRP A 315 -5.40 -9.11 -16.99
N ALA A 316 -5.90 -8.44 -15.96
CA ALA A 316 -5.51 -7.08 -15.60
C ALA A 316 -5.17 -7.00 -14.11
N TRP A 317 -4.57 -5.88 -13.70
CA TRP A 317 -4.26 -5.64 -12.29
C TRP A 317 -5.52 -5.67 -11.44
N SER A 318 -5.41 -6.28 -10.26
CA SER A 318 -6.53 -6.40 -9.33
C SER A 318 -6.09 -6.01 -7.93
N TYR A 319 -6.99 -5.36 -7.20
CA TYR A 319 -6.74 -4.96 -5.82
C TYR A 319 -7.47 -5.88 -4.86
N LYS A 320 -6.84 -6.13 -3.71
CA LYS A 320 -7.45 -6.92 -2.65
C LYS A 320 -8.38 -6.02 -1.84
N VAL A 321 -9.66 -6.35 -1.80
CA VAL A 321 -10.67 -5.71 -0.94
C VAL A 321 -11.15 -6.68 0.12
N ARG A 322 -11.64 -6.18 1.25
CA ARG A 322 -12.20 -7.00 2.32
C ARG A 322 -13.70 -6.78 2.44
N VAL A 323 -14.44 -7.85 2.62
CA VAL A 323 -15.88 -7.81 2.94
C VAL A 323 -16.03 -8.20 4.40
N ASP A 324 -16.63 -7.31 5.18
CA ASP A 324 -16.90 -7.53 6.59
C ASP A 324 -18.41 -7.79 6.82
N GLY A 325 -18.69 -8.65 7.78
CA GLY A 325 -20.03 -8.87 8.34
C GLY A 325 -20.21 -8.09 9.64
N ASP A 326 -21.28 -8.39 10.40
CA ASP A 326 -21.44 -7.82 11.73
C ASP A 326 -20.23 -8.18 12.62
N GLN A 327 -19.50 -7.17 13.07
CA GLN A 327 -18.48 -7.27 14.13
C GLN A 327 -19.09 -7.65 15.50
N ASN A 328 -20.42 -7.86 15.57
CA ASN A 328 -21.17 -8.27 16.76
C ASN A 328 -21.41 -9.77 16.89
N GLN A 329 -20.84 -10.61 16.02
CA GLN A 329 -20.79 -12.04 16.28
C GLN A 329 -19.44 -12.41 16.88
N THR A 330 -19.36 -12.34 18.20
CA THR A 330 -18.48 -13.20 18.98
C THR A 330 -18.58 -14.62 18.42
N PRO A 331 -17.46 -15.32 18.14
CA PRO A 331 -17.54 -16.72 17.77
C PRO A 331 -18.27 -17.44 18.90
N LYS A 332 -19.35 -18.16 18.57
CA LYS A 332 -19.83 -19.20 19.48
C LYS A 332 -18.68 -20.19 19.63
N VAL A 333 -18.02 -20.14 20.79
CA VAL A 333 -17.12 -21.20 21.24
C VAL A 333 -17.92 -22.50 21.14
N ARG A 334 -17.47 -23.42 20.30
CA ARG A 334 -17.88 -24.82 20.36
C ARG A 334 -16.88 -25.57 21.21
#